data_AF-A0A1X0ISN5-F1
#
_entry.id   AF-A0A1X0ISN5-F1
#
_cell.length_a   1.000
_cell.length_b   1.000
_cell.length_c   1.000
_cell.angle_alpha   90.00
_cell.angle_beta   90.00
_cell.angle_gamma   90.00
#
_symmetry.space_group_name_H-M   'P 1'
#
loop_
_entity.id
_entity.type
_entity.pdbx_description
1 polymer ?
#
loop_
_entity_poly.entity_id
_entity_poly.type
_entity_poly.pdbx_seq_one_letter_code
_entity_poly.pdbx_strand_id
1 'polypeptide(L)'
;MSTVFVVGACSSAGQPVVATDSTATAAAPAITRSTQARSREALVMPDLRGMYWSDAEPALRTVGWTGVLDKGPSLPNTRYARNQIAVQNPAPGQVIAGDAVITLQFAA
;
A
#
# COMPACT_ATOMS: atom_id res chain seq x y z
N MET A 1 -47.26 6.87 37.63
CA MET A 1 -45.96 7.00 36.95
C MET A 1 -45.68 5.71 36.19
N SER A 2 -45.96 5.72 34.88
CA SER A 2 -45.29 4.96 33.81
C SER A 2 -46.24 4.89 32.60
N THR A 3 -45.74 5.46 31.51
CA THR A 3 -46.32 5.79 30.20
C THR A 3 -45.34 5.13 29.22
N VAL A 4 -45.66 4.48 28.10
CA VAL A 4 -46.90 4.28 27.36
C VAL A 4 -46.56 3.34 26.17
N PHE A 5 -47.48 2.42 25.89
CA PHE A 5 -48.04 2.01 24.58
C PHE A 5 -47.21 1.19 23.57
N VAL A 6 -47.89 0.13 23.14
CA VAL A 6 -47.59 -0.88 22.13
C VAL A 6 -48.65 -0.78 21.03
N VAL A 7 -48.31 -1.27 19.82
CA VAL A 7 -49.20 -1.60 18.67
C VAL A 7 -49.72 -0.38 17.89
N GLY A 8 -49.81 -0.38 16.56
CA GLY A 8 -49.63 -1.44 15.58
C GLY A 8 -49.92 -0.94 14.16
N ALA A 9 -49.82 -1.87 13.22
CA ALA A 9 -49.77 -1.74 11.77
C ALA A 9 -50.97 -1.09 11.07
N CYS A 10 -50.74 -0.61 9.84
CA CYS A 10 -51.73 -0.67 8.75
C CYS A 10 -51.05 -0.75 7.37
N SER A 11 -51.58 -1.65 6.53
CA SER A 11 -51.06 -2.14 5.25
C SER A 11 -51.45 -1.25 4.06
N SER A 12 -50.65 -1.25 2.96
CA SER A 12 -51.15 -1.57 1.59
C SER A 12 -50.18 -1.23 0.45
N ALA A 13 -49.97 -2.25 -0.40
CA ALA A 13 -50.00 -2.28 -1.87
C ALA A 13 -49.14 -1.31 -2.74
N GLY A 14 -48.45 -1.91 -3.72
CA GLY A 14 -48.22 -1.33 -5.05
C GLY A 14 -46.77 -1.07 -5.47
N GLN A 15 -46.22 -1.92 -6.34
CA GLN A 15 -45.08 -1.62 -7.23
C GLN A 15 -45.60 -0.73 -8.41
N PRO A 16 -44.81 -0.15 -9.36
CA PRO A 16 -43.39 -0.36 -9.70
C PRO A 16 -42.62 0.91 -10.23
N VAL A 17 -41.42 0.66 -10.78
CA VAL A 17 -40.63 1.40 -11.81
C VAL A 17 -39.89 2.75 -11.55
N VAL A 18 -38.57 2.69 -11.77
CA VAL A 18 -37.60 3.63 -12.43
C VAL A 18 -38.10 5.05 -12.77
N ALA A 19 -37.36 6.15 -12.62
CA ALA A 19 -35.93 6.42 -12.84
C ALA A 19 -35.54 7.80 -12.25
N THR A 20 -34.23 8.06 -12.26
CA THR A 20 -33.57 9.39 -12.44
C THR A 20 -33.15 10.14 -11.17
N ASP A 21 -31.87 9.93 -10.83
CA ASP A 21 -30.81 10.93 -10.68
C ASP A 21 -31.03 12.21 -9.83
N SER A 22 -30.00 12.55 -9.06
CA SER A 22 -29.73 13.85 -8.42
C SER A 22 -30.71 14.27 -7.32
N THR A 23 -30.36 14.42 -6.05
CA THR A 23 -29.19 15.08 -5.46
C THR A 23 -29.26 14.82 -3.95
N ALA A 24 -28.30 14.10 -3.37
CA ALA A 24 -28.28 13.90 -1.92
C ALA A 24 -27.53 15.06 -1.25
N THR A 25 -28.31 16.02 -0.73
CA THR A 25 -27.83 17.10 0.13
C THR A 25 -27.85 16.65 1.60
N ALA A 26 -26.64 16.65 2.19
CA ALA A 26 -26.26 16.98 3.58
C ALA A 26 -26.98 16.27 4.77
N ALA A 27 -26.32 15.83 5.84
CA ALA A 27 -25.00 16.14 6.37
C ALA A 27 -24.54 14.97 7.26
N ALA A 28 -23.30 14.51 7.09
CA ALA A 28 -22.61 13.64 8.05
C ALA A 28 -21.50 14.45 8.74
N PRO A 29 -21.30 14.29 10.06
CA PRO A 29 -20.44 15.15 10.85
C PRO A 29 -18.97 14.93 10.46
N ALA A 30 -18.27 16.05 10.27
CA ALA A 30 -16.81 16.18 10.24
C ALA A 30 -16.06 14.92 9.78
N ILE A 31 -16.06 14.69 8.46
CA ILE A 31 -14.89 14.06 7.83
C ILE A 31 -13.72 14.92 8.28
N THR A 32 -12.94 14.41 9.23
CA THR A 32 -11.54 14.76 9.33
C THR A 32 -10.97 14.34 7.98
N ARG A 33 -11.08 15.24 6.99
CA ARG A 33 -10.15 15.29 5.88
C ARG A 33 -8.84 15.66 6.56
N SER A 34 -8.23 14.67 7.22
CA SER A 34 -6.81 14.61 7.34
C SER A 34 -6.37 14.81 5.91
N THR A 35 -5.94 16.03 5.60
CA THR A 35 -5.09 16.34 4.47
C THR A 35 -4.05 15.24 4.49
N GLN A 36 -4.29 14.14 3.77
CA GLN A 36 -3.39 12.99 3.71
C GLN A 36 -2.25 13.50 2.85
N ALA A 37 -1.41 14.30 3.50
CA ALA A 37 -0.23 14.91 2.97
C ALA A 37 0.64 13.74 2.55
N ARG A 38 0.51 13.32 1.28
CA ARG A 38 1.26 12.23 0.67
C ARG A 38 1.61 11.15 1.68
N SER A 39 0.67 10.30 2.06
CA SER A 39 1.05 9.06 2.72
C SER A 39 1.95 8.31 1.75
N ARG A 40 3.26 8.48 1.92
CA ARG A 40 4.25 7.61 1.29
C ARG A 40 3.89 6.24 1.82
N GLU A 41 3.31 5.40 0.96
CA GLU A 41 2.95 4.03 1.33
C GLU A 41 4.20 3.38 1.93
N ALA A 42 4.17 3.13 3.23
CA ALA A 42 5.29 2.55 3.92
C ALA A 42 5.31 1.06 3.57
N LEU A 43 6.42 0.57 3.05
CA LEU A 43 6.57 -0.81 2.61
C LEU A 43 7.66 -1.49 3.42
N VAL A 44 7.54 -2.82 3.54
CA VAL A 44 8.55 -3.64 4.20
C VAL A 44 9.58 -4.04 3.15
N MET A 45 10.85 -3.74 3.41
CA MET A 45 11.97 -4.11 2.56
C MET A 45 12.04 -5.64 2.41
N PRO A 46 11.88 -6.21 1.20
CA PRO A 46 12.07 -7.64 0.98
C PRO A 46 13.55 -8.04 1.09
N ASP A 47 13.82 -9.33 1.30
CA ASP A 47 15.18 -9.88 1.14
C ASP A 47 15.44 -10.14 -0.35
N LEU A 48 16.42 -9.42 -0.88
CA LEU A 48 16.83 -9.44 -2.29
C LEU A 48 18.18 -10.14 -2.47
N ARG A 49 18.85 -10.50 -1.36
CA ARG A 49 20.21 -11.06 -1.42
C ARG A 49 20.19 -12.42 -2.13
N GLY A 50 21.09 -12.60 -3.09
CA GLY A 50 21.15 -13.79 -3.94
C GLY A 50 20.19 -13.78 -5.13
N MET A 51 19.33 -12.77 -5.24
CA MET A 51 18.52 -12.55 -6.45
C MET A 51 19.32 -11.72 -7.47
N TYR A 52 18.95 -11.85 -8.74
CA TYR A 52 19.42 -10.96 -9.79
C TYR A 52 18.60 -9.67 -9.77
N TRP A 53 19.20 -8.56 -10.25
CA TRP A 53 18.47 -7.30 -10.39
C TRP A 53 17.19 -7.44 -11.22
N SER A 54 17.23 -8.25 -12.28
CA SER A 54 16.10 -8.53 -13.17
C SER A 54 14.87 -9.11 -12.44
N ASP A 55 15.07 -9.82 -11.33
CA ASP A 55 13.99 -10.39 -10.51
C ASP A 55 13.68 -9.51 -9.29
N ALA A 56 14.70 -8.87 -8.72
CA ALA A 56 14.57 -8.01 -7.54
C ALA A 56 13.80 -6.72 -7.83
N GLU A 57 14.05 -6.09 -8.98
CA GLU A 57 13.35 -4.87 -9.39
C GLU A 57 11.83 -5.07 -9.47
N PRO A 58 11.28 -6.02 -10.24
CA PRO A 58 9.85 -6.21 -10.31
C PRO A 58 9.25 -6.60 -8.95
N ALA A 59 9.95 -7.39 -8.13
CA ALA A 59 9.51 -7.71 -6.76
C ALA A 59 9.35 -6.45 -5.90
N LEU A 60 10.30 -5.51 -5.99
CA LEU A 60 10.21 -4.21 -5.34
C LEU A 60 9.03 -3.38 -5.89
N ARG A 61 8.81 -3.36 -7.21
CA ARG A 61 7.66 -2.66 -7.81
C ARG A 61 6.33 -3.27 -7.35
N THR A 62 6.22 -4.59 -7.23
CA THR A 62 5.02 -5.29 -6.77
C THR A 62 4.64 -4.91 -5.33
N VAL A 63 5.62 -4.70 -4.45
CA VAL A 63 5.35 -4.22 -3.07
C VAL A 63 5.08 -2.71 -2.99
N GLY A 64 5.10 -2.00 -4.12
CA GLY A 64 4.80 -0.56 -4.20
C GLY A 64 6.03 0.35 -4.13
N TRP A 65 7.25 -0.19 -4.27
CA TRP A 65 8.45 0.64 -4.31
C TRP A 65 8.56 1.41 -5.63
N THR A 66 8.75 2.71 -5.51
CA THR A 66 8.86 3.67 -6.61
C THR A 66 10.08 4.59 -6.47
N GLY A 67 10.97 4.28 -5.53
CA GLY A 67 12.17 5.05 -5.26
C GLY A 67 13.28 4.87 -6.30
N VAL A 68 14.47 5.32 -5.91
CA VAL A 68 15.67 5.27 -6.75
C VAL A 68 16.59 4.16 -6.27
N LEU A 69 17.09 3.37 -7.22
CA LEU A 69 18.18 2.43 -6.94
C LEU A 69 19.50 3.21 -6.88
N ASP A 70 20.18 3.09 -5.75
CA ASP A 70 21.59 3.44 -5.62
C ASP A 70 22.43 2.18 -5.82
N LYS A 71 23.19 2.12 -6.93
CA LYS A 71 24.05 0.98 -7.21
C LYS A 71 25.42 1.22 -6.58
N GLY A 72 25.71 0.49 -5.51
CA GLY A 72 27.01 0.52 -4.86
C GLY A 72 28.09 -0.24 -5.65
N PRO A 73 29.34 -0.23 -5.14
CA PRO A 73 30.46 -0.94 -5.77
C PRO A 73 30.19 -2.43 -5.86
N SER A 74 30.71 -3.07 -6.91
CA SER A 74 30.69 -4.52 -7.02
C SER A 74 31.67 -5.14 -6.03
N LEU A 75 31.24 -6.18 -5.33
CA LEU A 75 32.03 -6.85 -4.30
C LEU A 75 32.67 -8.13 -4.87
N PRO A 76 34.01 -8.28 -4.83
CA PRO A 76 34.67 -9.54 -5.11
C PRO A 76 34.55 -10.50 -3.91
N ASN A 77 34.77 -11.79 -4.13
CA ASN A 77 34.82 -12.83 -3.08
C ASN A 77 33.53 -12.97 -2.24
N THR A 78 32.37 -12.73 -2.85
CA THR A 78 31.09 -12.98 -2.17
C THR A 78 30.69 -14.45 -2.30
N ARG A 79 29.77 -14.90 -1.44
CA ARG A 79 29.15 -16.23 -1.55
C ARG A 79 28.14 -16.35 -2.70
N TYR A 80 27.87 -15.26 -3.40
CA TYR A 80 26.83 -15.15 -4.42
C TYR A 80 27.41 -15.24 -5.82
N ALA A 81 26.62 -15.68 -6.79
CA ALA A 81 27.06 -15.71 -8.18
C ALA A 81 27.18 -14.30 -8.76
N ARG A 82 28.00 -14.15 -9.81
CA ARG A 82 28.18 -12.88 -10.52
C ARG A 82 26.85 -12.22 -10.86
N ASN A 83 26.74 -10.91 -10.63
CA ASN A 83 25.55 -10.08 -10.83
C ASN A 83 24.36 -10.35 -9.90
N GLN A 84 24.51 -11.22 -8.90
CA GLN A 84 23.53 -11.32 -7.82
C GLN A 84 23.77 -10.21 -6.80
N ILE A 85 22.70 -9.82 -6.11
CA ILE A 85 22.74 -8.86 -5.03
C ILE A 85 23.44 -9.52 -3.84
N ALA A 86 24.61 -8.98 -3.47
CA ALA A 86 25.39 -9.48 -2.34
C ALA A 86 25.04 -8.74 -1.04
N VAL A 87 24.79 -7.43 -1.15
CA VAL A 87 24.41 -6.56 -0.03
C VAL A 87 23.23 -5.72 -0.46
N GLN A 88 22.28 -5.56 0.46
CA GLN A 88 21.19 -4.61 0.35
C GLN A 88 21.19 -3.70 1.58
N ASN A 89 20.81 -2.46 1.36
CA ASN A 89 20.52 -1.48 2.38
C ASN A 89 19.35 -0.61 1.89
N PRO A 90 18.27 -0.39 2.64
CA PRO A 90 17.96 -0.90 3.99
C PRO A 90 17.94 -2.43 4.15
N ALA A 91 18.03 -2.91 5.40
CA ALA A 91 18.04 -4.33 5.73
C ALA A 91 16.65 -4.97 5.48
N PRO A 92 16.58 -6.28 5.18
CA PRO A 92 15.32 -6.96 4.98
C PRO A 92 14.45 -6.90 6.24
N GLY A 93 13.14 -6.75 6.05
CA GLY A 93 12.16 -6.57 7.12
C GLY A 93 12.05 -5.13 7.66
N GLN A 94 12.93 -4.21 7.25
CA GLN A 94 12.79 -2.81 7.65
C GLN A 94 11.62 -2.14 6.94
N VAL A 95 10.88 -1.32 7.67
CA VAL A 95 9.84 -0.45 7.10
C VAL A 95 10.51 0.77 6.49
N ILE A 96 10.30 0.98 5.19
CA ILE A 96 10.86 2.09 4.42
C ILE A 96 9.74 2.83 3.70
N ALA A 97 9.99 4.07 3.31
CA ALA A 97 9.04 4.79 2.45
C ALA A 97 8.99 4.14 1.05
N GLY A 98 7.83 4.19 0.39
CA GLY A 98 7.66 3.70 -0.98
C GLY A 98 8.61 4.32 -1.99
N ASP A 99 9.03 5.56 -1.78
CA ASP A 99 10.01 6.28 -2.60
C ASP A 99 11.44 6.27 -2.02
N ALA A 100 11.73 5.43 -1.02
CA ALA A 100 13.04 5.39 -0.39
C ALA A 100 14.15 4.98 -1.36
N VAL A 101 15.35 5.53 -1.16
CA VAL A 101 16.54 5.08 -1.88
C VAL A 101 16.98 3.73 -1.34
N ILE A 102 17.23 2.78 -2.25
CA ILE A 102 17.73 1.44 -1.90
C ILE A 102 19.12 1.32 -2.48
N THR A 103 20.10 1.06 -1.63
CA THR A 103 21.48 0.77 -2.05
C THR A 103 21.67 -0.72 -2.21
N LEU A 104 22.03 -1.17 -3.43
CA LEU A 104 22.39 -2.56 -3.71
C LEU A 104 23.82 -2.67 -4.20
N GLN A 105 24.54 -3.67 -3.68
CA GLN A 105 25.87 -4.04 -4.16
C GLN A 105 25.82 -5.43 -4.76
N PHE A 106 26.47 -5.59 -5.90
CA PHE A 106 26.43 -6.82 -6.70
C PHE A 106 27.72 -7.61 -6.56
N ALA A 107 27.64 -8.93 -6.63
CA ALA A 107 28.81 -9.79 -6.75
C ALA A 107 29.53 -9.54 -8.09
N ALA A 108 30.84 -9.32 -8.01
CA ALA A 108 31.72 -9.13 -9.17
C ALA A 108 32.03 -10.45 -9.89
#